data_AF-A0A7J4JSI4-F1
#
_entry.id   AF-A0A7J4JSI4-F1
#
_cell.length_a   1.000
_cell.length_b   1.000
_cell.length_c   1.000
_cell.angle_alpha   90.00
_cell.angle_beta   90.00
_cell.angle_gamma   90.00
#
_symmetry.space_group_name_H-M   'P 1'
#
loop_
_entity.id
_entity.type
_entity.pdbx_description
1 polymer ?
#
loop_
_entity_poly.entity_id
_entity_poly.type
_entity_poly.pdbx_seq_one_letter_code
_entity_poly.pdbx_strand_id
1 'polypeptide(L)'
;MRQKRDGKKEEIAKLKENLSAIKAKLSQAGAGNPMAIHEQIERLEWFQQTESLSAKEEKEFSKKIKDLRKQLPEAKEFQGLLMELAETRKALGKLIDEEKALHEKVVEHSRKADHLHKDLLQDSRKIGDVQKSISTAMTLLKEKETDAGEKHGQLVKAVGERKLHEMEQRQRHQAEETRHLQAQQNKIVEKAKKIYGRFKSGEKISTDELLVLSESGLL
;
A
#
# COMPACT_ATOMS: atom_id res chain seq x y z
N MET A 1 18.01 -0.72 -15.95
CA MET A 1 17.35 -0.86 -17.27
C MET A 1 17.37 0.44 -18.07
N ARG A 2 16.85 1.56 -17.54
CA ARG A 2 16.90 2.87 -18.21
C ARG A 2 18.33 3.36 -18.53
N GLN A 3 19.22 3.39 -17.52
CA GLN A 3 20.64 3.73 -17.74
C GLN A 3 21.33 2.83 -18.78
N LYS A 4 21.03 1.53 -18.79
CA LYS A 4 21.58 0.59 -19.80
C LYS A 4 21.05 0.89 -21.21
N ARG A 5 19.77 1.24 -21.35
CA ARG A 5 19.17 1.67 -22.63
C ARG A 5 19.80 2.98 -23.10
N ASP A 6 19.95 3.95 -22.20
CA ASP A 6 20.46 5.28 -22.53
C ASP A 6 21.95 5.21 -22.91
N GLY A 7 22.74 4.38 -22.23
CA GLY A 7 24.12 4.07 -22.64
C GLY A 7 24.20 3.44 -24.04
N LYS A 8 23.33 2.48 -24.37
CA LYS A 8 23.26 1.92 -25.73
C LYS A 8 22.84 2.94 -26.78
N LYS A 9 21.94 3.88 -26.45
CA LYS A 9 21.59 4.98 -27.37
C LYS A 9 22.79 5.88 -27.67
N GLU A 10 23.62 6.16 -26.67
CA GLU A 10 24.83 6.95 -26.86
C GLU A 10 25.86 6.21 -27.72
N GLU A 11 26.06 4.92 -27.48
CA GLU A 11 26.90 4.06 -28.32
C GLU A 11 26.39 3.97 -29.77
N ILE A 12 25.06 3.84 -29.97
CA ILE A 12 24.42 3.90 -31.30
C ILE A 12 24.70 5.24 -31.97
N ALA A 13 24.65 6.36 -31.25
CA ALA A 13 24.92 7.69 -31.79
C ALA A 13 26.38 7.80 -32.26
N LYS A 14 27.34 7.37 -31.42
CA LYS A 14 28.77 7.35 -31.76
C LYS A 14 29.04 6.46 -32.99
N LEU A 15 28.44 5.27 -33.06
CA LEU A 15 28.59 4.38 -34.21
C LEU A 15 27.99 4.97 -35.49
N LYS A 16 26.87 5.71 -35.41
CA LYS A 16 26.29 6.40 -36.56
C LYS A 16 27.19 7.53 -37.07
N GLU A 17 27.82 8.27 -36.16
CA GLU A 17 28.78 9.31 -36.49
C GLU A 17 30.01 8.71 -37.19
N ASN A 18 30.57 7.63 -36.65
CA ASN A 18 31.66 6.88 -37.28
C ASN A 18 31.27 6.38 -38.67
N LEU A 19 30.05 5.85 -38.82
CA LEU A 19 29.53 5.38 -40.11
C LEU A 19 29.39 6.52 -41.12
N SER A 20 29.00 7.71 -40.67
CA SER A 20 28.98 8.92 -41.50
C SER A 20 30.39 9.34 -41.93
N ALA A 21 31.36 9.29 -41.01
CA ALA A 21 32.76 9.60 -41.30
C ALA A 21 33.38 8.60 -42.29
N ILE A 22 33.13 7.29 -42.13
CA ILE A 22 33.58 6.26 -43.06
C ILE A 22 32.95 6.46 -44.44
N LYS A 23 31.66 6.79 -44.52
CA LYS A 23 30.99 7.12 -45.80
C LYS A 23 31.58 8.35 -46.47
N ALA A 24 31.92 9.40 -45.71
CA ALA A 24 32.56 10.59 -46.25
C ALA A 24 33.95 10.26 -46.81
N LYS A 25 34.76 9.48 -46.08
CA LYS A 25 36.06 8.98 -46.56
C LYS A 25 35.91 8.11 -47.80
N LEU A 26 34.92 7.21 -47.84
CA LEU A 26 34.65 6.34 -48.98
C LEU A 26 34.24 7.13 -50.23
N SER A 27 33.52 8.25 -50.06
CA SER A 27 33.16 9.15 -51.16
C SER A 27 34.36 9.92 -51.72
N GLN A 28 35.45 10.05 -50.95
CA GLN A 28 36.69 10.71 -51.36
C GLN A 28 37.72 9.73 -51.90
N ALA A 29 37.68 8.47 -51.45
CA ALA A 29 38.55 7.40 -51.92
C ALA A 29 38.16 6.93 -53.33
N GLY A 30 39.15 6.73 -54.20
CA GLY A 30 38.95 6.22 -55.56
C GLY A 30 38.35 4.81 -55.58
N ALA A 31 37.56 4.51 -56.60
CA ALA A 31 36.98 3.18 -56.78
C ALA A 31 37.96 2.23 -57.48
N GLY A 32 38.15 1.03 -56.94
CA GLY A 32 38.98 0.00 -57.59
C GLY A 32 39.16 -1.25 -56.75
N ASN A 33 39.49 -2.37 -57.40
CA ASN A 33 39.88 -3.61 -56.72
C ASN A 33 41.42 -3.71 -56.70
N PRO A 34 42.07 -3.64 -55.53
CA PRO A 34 43.52 -3.77 -55.37
C PRO A 34 44.11 -5.00 -56.04
N MET A 35 43.41 -6.13 -55.94
CA MET A 35 43.88 -7.42 -56.44
C MET A 35 43.91 -7.43 -57.97
N ALA A 36 42.88 -6.86 -58.60
CA ALA A 36 42.83 -6.72 -60.06
C ALA A 36 43.91 -5.77 -60.59
N ILE A 37 44.17 -4.65 -59.89
CA ILE A 37 45.25 -3.70 -60.23
C ILE A 37 46.61 -4.38 -60.09
N HIS A 38 46.81 -5.17 -59.02
CA HIS A 38 48.06 -5.87 -58.78
C HIS A 38 48.36 -6.92 -59.86
N GLU A 39 47.39 -7.77 -60.21
CA GLU A 39 47.55 -8.74 -61.29
C GLU A 39 47.79 -8.07 -62.64
N GLN A 40 47.17 -6.90 -62.88
CA GLN A 40 47.37 -6.16 -64.12
C GLN A 40 48.78 -5.57 -64.20
N ILE A 41 49.34 -5.09 -63.08
CA ILE A 41 50.75 -4.69 -63.00
C ILE A 41 51.66 -5.88 -63.30
N GLU A 42 51.44 -7.03 -62.66
CA GLU A 42 52.27 -8.23 -62.86
C GLU A 42 52.22 -8.73 -64.31
N ARG A 43 51.03 -8.74 -64.93
CA ARG A 43 50.90 -9.09 -66.35
C ARG A 43 51.68 -8.13 -67.24
N LEU A 44 51.56 -6.82 -67.03
CA LEU A 44 52.26 -5.81 -67.83
C LEU A 44 53.79 -5.87 -67.62
N GLU A 45 54.25 -6.15 -66.41
CA GLU A 45 55.67 -6.35 -66.09
C GLU A 45 56.21 -7.64 -66.71
N TRP A 46 55.44 -8.72 -66.69
CA TRP A 46 55.79 -9.97 -67.37
C TRP A 46 55.91 -9.75 -68.88
N PHE A 47 54.92 -9.11 -69.52
CA PHE A 47 54.97 -8.77 -70.94
C PHE A 47 56.18 -7.88 -71.29
N GLN A 48 56.53 -6.93 -70.43
CA GLN A 48 57.71 -6.09 -70.62
C GLN A 48 59.03 -6.89 -70.56
N GLN A 49 59.09 -7.95 -69.75
CA GLN A 49 60.29 -8.77 -69.57
C GLN A 49 60.45 -9.87 -70.63
N THR A 50 59.35 -10.41 -71.15
CA THR A 50 59.37 -11.60 -72.03
C THR A 50 59.23 -11.29 -73.52
N GLU A 51 58.62 -10.16 -73.90
CA GLU A 51 58.42 -9.78 -75.30
C GLU A 51 59.44 -8.76 -75.81
N SER A 52 59.80 -8.88 -77.09
CA SER A 52 60.67 -7.93 -77.79
C SER A 52 59.87 -6.71 -78.24
N LEU A 53 59.60 -5.80 -77.29
CA LEU A 53 58.84 -4.58 -77.52
C LEU A 53 59.66 -3.49 -78.22
N SER A 54 59.01 -2.64 -79.02
CA SER A 54 59.64 -1.43 -79.52
C SER A 54 59.83 -0.40 -78.40
N ALA A 55 60.81 0.51 -78.55
CA ALA A 55 61.08 1.57 -77.57
C ALA A 55 59.88 2.51 -77.29
N LYS A 56 58.88 2.55 -78.19
CA LYS A 56 57.63 3.30 -77.97
C LYS A 56 56.67 2.52 -77.07
N GLU A 57 56.48 1.23 -77.35
CA GLU A 57 55.60 0.36 -76.56
C GLU A 57 56.13 0.22 -75.13
N GLU A 58 57.43 0.04 -74.95
CA GLU A 58 58.05 -0.07 -73.62
C GLU A 58 57.82 1.19 -72.75
N LYS A 59 57.84 2.38 -73.38
CA LYS A 59 57.49 3.65 -72.71
C LYS A 59 56.01 3.69 -72.32
N GLU A 60 55.11 3.19 -73.16
CA GLU A 60 53.67 3.12 -72.85
C GLU A 60 53.37 2.14 -71.72
N PHE A 61 53.99 0.95 -71.73
CA PHE A 61 53.88 -0.03 -70.64
C PHE A 61 54.40 0.55 -69.32
N SER A 62 55.57 1.18 -69.34
CA SER A 62 56.15 1.84 -68.15
C SER A 62 55.24 2.94 -67.59
N LYS A 63 54.58 3.71 -68.47
CA LYS A 63 53.62 4.74 -68.04
C LYS A 63 52.37 4.12 -67.42
N LYS A 64 51.79 3.08 -68.05
CA LYS A 64 50.63 2.35 -67.52
C LYS A 64 50.91 1.69 -66.18
N ILE A 65 52.07 1.04 -66.02
CA ILE A 65 52.50 0.44 -64.75
C ILE A 65 52.64 1.53 -63.67
N LYS A 66 53.21 2.69 -63.99
CA LYS A 66 53.35 3.80 -63.06
C LYS A 66 51.99 4.37 -62.61
N ASP A 67 51.03 4.48 -63.52
CA ASP A 67 49.69 4.95 -63.22
C ASP A 67 48.90 3.92 -62.39
N LEU A 68 48.99 2.62 -62.72
CA LEU A 68 48.39 1.54 -61.92
C LEU A 68 49.00 1.45 -60.52
N ARG A 69 50.33 1.60 -60.39
CA ARG A 69 51.01 1.63 -59.09
C ARG A 69 50.57 2.82 -58.22
N LYS A 70 50.20 3.95 -58.82
CA LYS A 70 49.60 5.10 -58.10
C LYS A 70 48.17 4.82 -57.62
N GLN A 71 47.38 4.08 -58.40
CA GLN A 71 46.00 3.73 -58.05
C GLN A 71 45.89 2.61 -56.99
N LEU A 72 46.92 1.76 -56.89
CA LEU A 72 46.96 0.65 -55.93
C LEU A 72 46.73 1.06 -54.46
N PRO A 73 47.41 2.08 -53.89
CA PRO A 73 47.15 2.52 -52.52
C PRO A 73 45.72 3.05 -52.31
N GLU A 74 45.20 3.85 -53.25
CA GLU A 74 43.82 4.36 -53.19
C GLU A 74 42.79 3.23 -53.18
N ALA A 75 42.99 2.21 -54.02
CA ALA A 75 42.13 1.03 -54.05
C ALA A 75 42.22 0.22 -52.74
N LYS A 76 43.41 0.11 -52.13
CA LYS A 76 43.59 -0.61 -50.87
C LYS A 76 42.88 0.10 -49.72
N GLU A 77 42.99 1.43 -49.66
CA GLU A 77 42.25 2.25 -48.71
C GLU A 77 40.73 2.11 -48.91
N PHE A 78 40.26 2.13 -50.16
CA PHE A 78 38.85 1.93 -50.48
C PHE A 78 38.33 0.57 -50.01
N GLN A 79 39.08 -0.52 -50.24
CA GLN A 79 38.69 -1.85 -49.79
C GLN A 79 38.69 -1.96 -48.25
N GLY A 80 39.67 -1.35 -47.58
CA GLY A 80 39.72 -1.27 -46.11
C GLY A 80 38.51 -0.54 -45.54
N LEU A 81 38.16 0.62 -46.11
CA LEU A 81 36.97 1.39 -45.72
C LEU A 81 35.66 0.62 -45.94
N LEU A 82 35.56 -0.18 -47.01
CA LEU A 82 34.39 -1.04 -47.24
C LEU A 82 34.24 -2.13 -46.17
N MET A 83 35.34 -2.75 -45.76
CA MET A 83 35.32 -3.74 -44.67
C MET A 83 34.91 -3.09 -43.34
N GLU A 84 35.53 -1.94 -43.01
CA GLU A 84 35.21 -1.18 -41.79
C GLU A 84 33.73 -0.73 -41.79
N LEU A 85 33.20 -0.31 -42.94
CA LEU A 85 31.78 0.04 -43.10
C LEU A 85 30.86 -1.15 -42.84
N ALA A 86 31.20 -2.33 -43.35
CA ALA A 86 30.42 -3.55 -43.17
C ALA A 86 30.40 -4.00 -41.71
N GLU A 87 31.55 -4.00 -41.06
CA GLU A 87 31.69 -4.33 -39.63
C GLU A 87 30.92 -3.34 -38.75
N THR A 88 31.09 -2.04 -39.00
CA THR A 88 30.40 -0.96 -38.28
C THR A 88 28.88 -1.07 -38.46
N ARG A 89 28.39 -1.39 -39.67
CA ARG A 89 26.97 -1.66 -39.91
C ARG A 89 26.46 -2.85 -39.11
N LYS A 90 27.22 -3.95 -39.07
CA LYS A 90 26.84 -5.16 -38.34
C LYS A 90 26.80 -4.90 -36.83
N ALA A 91 27.78 -4.18 -36.29
CA ALA A 91 27.81 -3.76 -34.90
C ALA A 91 26.62 -2.86 -34.56
N LEU A 92 26.33 -1.87 -35.42
CA LEU A 92 25.19 -0.97 -35.26
C LEU A 92 23.85 -1.74 -35.26
N GLY A 93 23.68 -2.71 -36.15
CA GLY A 93 22.48 -3.56 -36.20
C GLY A 93 22.24 -4.30 -34.89
N LYS A 94 23.25 -4.99 -34.39
CA LYS A 94 23.18 -5.69 -33.09
C LYS A 94 22.80 -4.76 -31.95
N LEU A 95 23.43 -3.58 -31.91
CA LEU A 95 23.21 -2.63 -30.83
C LEU A 95 21.79 -2.04 -30.85
N ILE A 96 21.24 -1.80 -32.04
CA ILE A 96 19.85 -1.38 -32.23
C ILE A 96 18.88 -2.46 -31.75
N ASP A 97 19.11 -3.73 -32.10
CA ASP A 97 18.24 -4.83 -31.67
C ASP A 97 18.26 -5.00 -30.15
N GLU A 98 19.43 -4.85 -29.54
CA GLU A 98 19.56 -4.86 -28.08
C GLU A 98 18.90 -3.65 -27.40
N GLU A 99 18.97 -2.45 -28.00
CA GLU A 99 18.28 -1.26 -27.50
C GLU A 99 16.76 -1.44 -27.56
N LYS A 100 16.24 -1.98 -28.67
CA LYS A 100 14.81 -2.30 -28.82
C LYS A 100 14.34 -3.30 -27.76
N ALA A 101 15.07 -4.39 -27.56
CA ALA A 101 14.74 -5.38 -26.55
C ALA A 101 14.75 -4.79 -25.13
N LEU A 102 15.69 -3.89 -24.83
CA LEU A 102 15.70 -3.17 -23.55
C LEU A 102 14.53 -2.17 -23.44
N HIS A 103 14.19 -1.48 -24.53
CA HIS A 103 13.07 -0.56 -24.58
C HIS A 103 11.75 -1.27 -24.31
N GLU A 104 11.49 -2.39 -24.98
CA GLU A 104 10.30 -3.22 -24.79
C GLU A 104 10.14 -3.66 -23.33
N LYS A 105 11.22 -4.17 -22.71
CA LYS A 105 11.21 -4.55 -21.29
C LYS A 105 10.92 -3.37 -20.37
N VAL A 106 11.48 -2.20 -20.65
CA VAL A 106 11.20 -0.98 -19.86
C VAL A 106 9.73 -0.58 -19.97
N VAL A 107 9.15 -0.66 -21.17
CA VAL A 107 7.74 -0.36 -21.40
C VAL A 107 6.84 -1.39 -20.69
N GLU A 108 7.18 -2.67 -20.77
CA GLU A 108 6.45 -3.74 -20.10
C GLU A 108 6.43 -3.55 -18.57
N HIS A 109 7.60 -3.28 -17.98
CA HIS A 109 7.69 -2.98 -16.55
C HIS A 109 6.92 -1.72 -16.16
N SER A 110 6.95 -0.68 -17.00
CA SER A 110 6.16 0.53 -16.76
C SER A 110 4.66 0.23 -16.74
N ARG A 111 4.16 -0.52 -17.74
CA ARG A 111 2.75 -0.92 -17.80
C ARG A 111 2.34 -1.75 -16.60
N LYS A 112 3.18 -2.71 -16.20
CA LYS A 112 2.94 -3.52 -14.98
C LYS A 112 2.88 -2.67 -13.73
N ALA A 113 3.78 -1.70 -13.58
CA ALA A 113 3.75 -0.76 -12.45
C ALA A 113 2.48 0.10 -12.46
N ASP A 114 2.06 0.59 -13.63
CA ASP A 114 0.83 1.39 -13.75
C ASP A 114 -0.42 0.58 -13.41
N HIS A 115 -0.47 -0.70 -13.78
CA HIS A 115 -1.55 -1.61 -13.38
C HIS A 115 -1.57 -1.83 -11.87
N LEU A 116 -0.45 -2.20 -11.26
CA LEU A 116 -0.36 -2.39 -9.81
C LEU A 116 -0.69 -1.11 -9.04
N HIS A 117 -0.31 0.05 -9.56
CA HIS A 117 -0.65 1.34 -8.95
C HIS A 117 -2.16 1.59 -8.97
N LYS A 118 -2.84 1.27 -10.08
CA LYS A 118 -4.30 1.37 -10.17
C LYS A 118 -5.01 0.41 -9.22
N ASP A 119 -4.54 -0.84 -9.14
CA ASP A 119 -5.10 -1.85 -8.24
C ASP A 119 -4.94 -1.39 -6.78
N LEU A 120 -3.76 -0.88 -6.42
CA LEU A 120 -3.49 -0.33 -5.09
C LEU A 120 -4.38 0.87 -4.75
N LEU A 121 -4.62 1.77 -5.70
CA LEU A 121 -5.56 2.87 -5.51
C LEU A 121 -7.00 2.38 -5.29
N GLN A 122 -7.41 1.35 -6.03
CA GLN A 122 -8.73 0.76 -5.88
C GLN A 122 -8.88 0.11 -4.49
N ASP A 123 -7.88 -0.64 -4.05
CA ASP A 123 -7.91 -1.28 -2.73
C ASP A 123 -7.82 -0.26 -1.60
N SER A 124 -7.03 0.81 -1.77
CA SER A 124 -6.99 1.92 -0.83
C SER A 124 -8.36 2.60 -0.67
N ARG A 125 -9.11 2.78 -1.77
CA ARG A 125 -10.50 3.29 -1.71
C ARG A 125 -11.41 2.34 -0.95
N LYS A 126 -11.37 1.03 -1.24
CA LYS A 126 -12.16 0.03 -0.52
C LYS A 126 -11.86 0.04 0.99
N ILE A 127 -10.58 0.12 1.36
CA ILE A 127 -10.16 0.23 2.76
C ILE A 127 -10.74 1.50 3.39
N GLY A 128 -10.68 2.64 2.68
CA GLY A 128 -11.29 3.89 3.15
C GLY A 128 -12.80 3.78 3.37
N ASP A 129 -13.53 3.07 2.50
CA ASP A 129 -14.97 2.86 2.65
C ASP A 129 -15.29 1.95 3.85
N VAL A 130 -14.50 0.88 4.05
CA VAL A 130 -14.61 0.02 5.24
C VAL A 130 -14.32 0.81 6.52
N GLN A 131 -13.30 1.66 6.52
CA GLN A 131 -12.97 2.52 7.67
C GLN A 131 -14.12 3.46 8.03
N LYS A 132 -14.77 4.08 7.03
CA LYS A 132 -15.96 4.93 7.25
C LYS A 132 -17.15 4.14 7.79
N SER A 133 -17.35 2.92 7.31
CA SER A 133 -18.39 2.03 7.83
C SER A 133 -18.13 1.68 9.29
N ILE A 134 -16.87 1.35 9.63
CA ILE A 134 -16.46 1.05 11.00
C ILE A 134 -16.66 2.28 11.90
N SER A 135 -16.23 3.47 11.47
CA SER A 135 -16.40 4.67 12.30
C SER A 135 -17.87 4.98 12.57
N THR A 136 -18.73 4.81 11.56
CA THR A 136 -20.18 5.01 11.71
C THR A 136 -20.78 4.01 12.70
N ALA A 137 -20.39 2.73 12.59
CA ALA A 137 -20.82 1.69 13.52
C ALA A 137 -20.33 1.95 14.96
N MET A 138 -19.09 2.43 15.12
CA MET A 138 -18.55 2.79 16.44
C MET A 138 -19.27 3.98 17.06
N THR A 139 -19.63 5.00 16.27
CA THR A 139 -20.43 6.13 16.75
C THR A 139 -21.81 5.65 17.22
N LEU A 140 -22.49 4.84 16.40
CA LEU A 140 -23.78 4.27 16.77
C LEU A 140 -23.69 3.39 18.02
N LEU A 141 -22.64 2.58 18.16
CA LEU A 141 -22.41 1.77 19.35
C LEU A 141 -22.31 2.66 20.59
N LYS A 142 -21.52 3.73 20.54
CA LYS A 142 -21.35 4.66 21.65
C LYS A 142 -22.66 5.37 22.03
N GLU A 143 -23.47 5.74 21.04
CA GLU A 143 -24.82 6.27 21.30
C GLU A 143 -25.69 5.25 22.02
N LYS A 144 -25.69 3.98 21.58
CA LYS A 144 -26.46 2.92 22.24
C LYS A 144 -25.96 2.55 23.63
N GLU A 145 -24.66 2.59 23.86
CA GLU A 145 -24.07 2.44 25.20
C GLU A 145 -24.51 3.57 26.13
N THR A 146 -24.57 4.80 25.62
CA THR A 146 -25.03 5.97 26.38
C THR A 146 -26.52 5.84 26.71
N ASP A 147 -27.37 5.53 25.73
CA ASP A 147 -28.81 5.27 25.91
C ASP A 147 -29.05 4.16 26.94
N ALA A 148 -28.31 3.05 26.83
CA ALA A 148 -28.40 1.94 27.76
C ALA A 148 -27.97 2.32 29.18
N GLY A 149 -26.90 3.11 29.32
CA GLY A 149 -26.45 3.66 30.59
C GLY A 149 -27.50 4.55 31.25
N GLU A 150 -28.15 5.42 30.48
CA GLU A 150 -29.25 6.27 30.98
C GLU A 150 -30.45 5.44 31.44
N LYS A 151 -30.89 4.47 30.64
CA LYS A 151 -31.99 3.57 31.00
C LYS A 151 -31.67 2.73 32.22
N HIS A 152 -30.44 2.24 32.33
CA HIS A 152 -29.98 1.54 33.52
C HIS A 152 -30.01 2.45 34.76
N GLY A 153 -29.52 3.69 34.64
CA GLY A 153 -29.58 4.69 35.71
C GLY A 153 -31.02 4.99 36.16
N GLN A 154 -31.96 5.12 35.20
CA GLN A 154 -33.39 5.29 35.50
C GLN A 154 -33.97 4.08 36.25
N LEU A 155 -33.62 2.86 35.81
CA LEU A 155 -34.05 1.63 36.48
C LEU A 155 -33.53 1.54 37.91
N VAL A 156 -32.25 1.83 38.13
CA VAL A 156 -31.63 1.82 39.47
C VAL A 156 -32.33 2.82 40.39
N LYS A 157 -32.62 4.04 39.90
CA LYS A 157 -33.39 5.03 40.65
C LYS A 157 -34.79 4.53 41.02
N ALA A 158 -35.54 4.02 40.04
CA ALA A 158 -36.90 3.51 40.27
C ALA A 158 -36.93 2.32 41.25
N VAL A 159 -35.94 1.43 41.18
CA VAL A 159 -35.80 0.33 42.15
C VAL A 159 -35.44 0.85 43.54
N GLY A 160 -34.57 1.85 43.63
CA GLY A 160 -34.23 2.53 44.89
C GLY A 160 -35.45 3.19 45.54
N GLU A 161 -36.23 3.94 44.76
CA GLU A 161 -37.48 4.57 45.21
C GLU A 161 -38.51 3.54 45.67
N ARG A 162 -38.68 2.44 44.91
CA ARG A 162 -39.55 1.33 45.32
C ARG A 162 -39.12 0.74 46.66
N LYS A 163 -37.83 0.47 46.84
CA LYS A 163 -37.30 -0.05 48.11
C LYS A 163 -37.52 0.94 49.26
N LEU A 164 -37.34 2.23 49.02
CA LEU A 164 -37.60 3.26 50.03
C LEU A 164 -39.08 3.26 50.43
N HIS A 165 -40.00 3.24 49.47
CA HIS A 165 -41.43 3.14 49.75
C HIS A 165 -41.82 1.85 50.49
N GLU A 166 -41.23 0.71 50.13
CA GLU A 166 -41.44 -0.55 50.85
C GLU A 166 -40.95 -0.45 52.31
N MET A 167 -39.81 0.19 52.56
CA MET A 167 -39.32 0.45 53.92
C MET A 167 -40.24 1.40 54.69
N GLU A 168 -40.69 2.48 54.08
CA GLU A 168 -41.64 3.42 54.68
C GLU A 168 -42.96 2.73 55.05
N GLN A 169 -43.50 1.87 54.18
CA GLN A 169 -44.71 1.11 54.49
C GLN A 169 -44.48 0.13 55.63
N ARG A 170 -43.36 -0.60 55.65
CA ARG A 170 -43.01 -1.48 56.78
C ARG A 170 -42.90 -0.71 58.10
N GLN A 171 -42.26 0.46 58.09
CA GLN A 171 -42.17 1.30 59.28
C GLN A 171 -43.53 1.82 59.74
N ARG A 172 -44.41 2.22 58.82
CA ARG A 172 -45.79 2.62 59.15
C ARG A 172 -46.58 1.48 59.78
N HIS A 173 -46.52 0.28 59.19
CA HIS A 173 -47.17 -0.90 59.76
C HIS A 173 -46.65 -1.23 61.16
N GLN A 174 -45.32 -1.19 61.37
CA GLN A 174 -44.73 -1.38 62.70
C GLN A 174 -45.17 -0.28 63.69
N ALA A 175 -45.27 0.97 63.25
CA ALA A 175 -45.74 2.08 64.09
C ALA A 175 -47.24 1.94 64.45
N GLU A 176 -48.06 1.46 63.52
CA GLU A 176 -49.48 1.18 63.77
C GLU A 176 -49.66 0.00 64.72
N GLU A 177 -48.90 -1.08 64.53
CA GLU A 177 -48.93 -2.27 65.38
C GLU A 177 -48.48 -1.94 66.81
N THR A 178 -47.40 -1.17 66.96
CA THR A 178 -46.94 -0.68 68.27
C THR A 178 -47.96 0.25 68.93
N ARG A 179 -48.59 1.17 68.18
CA ARG A 179 -49.70 2.00 68.71
C ARG A 179 -50.90 1.17 69.13
N HIS A 180 -51.26 0.15 68.36
CA HIS A 180 -52.36 -0.75 68.70
C HIS A 180 -52.06 -1.56 69.97
N LEU A 181 -50.84 -2.10 70.08
CA LEU A 181 -50.36 -2.77 71.29
C LEU A 181 -50.37 -1.83 72.50
N GLN A 182 -49.87 -0.61 72.36
CA GLN A 182 -49.90 0.41 73.42
C GLN A 182 -51.34 0.80 73.80
N ALA A 183 -52.24 0.95 72.84
CA ALA A 183 -53.65 1.25 73.11
C ALA A 183 -54.34 0.10 73.85
N GLN A 184 -54.03 -1.16 73.50
CA GLN A 184 -54.52 -2.33 74.23
C GLN A 184 -53.96 -2.36 75.66
N GLN A 185 -52.67 -2.15 75.85
CA GLN A 185 -52.05 -2.05 77.18
C GLN A 185 -52.68 -0.92 78.01
N ASN A 186 -52.88 0.27 77.43
CA ASN A 186 -53.53 1.38 78.13
C ASN A 186 -54.96 1.06 78.54
N LYS A 187 -55.74 0.36 77.69
CA LYS A 187 -57.09 -0.11 78.07
C LYS A 187 -57.04 -1.10 79.23
N ILE A 188 -56.06 -2.01 79.25
CA ILE A 188 -55.86 -2.96 80.36
C ILE A 188 -55.50 -2.20 81.64
N VAL A 189 -54.57 -1.24 81.56
CA VAL A 189 -54.17 -0.39 82.68
C VAL A 189 -55.32 0.49 83.19
N GLU A 190 -56.15 1.07 82.32
CA GLU A 190 -57.33 1.84 82.74
C GLU A 190 -58.38 0.95 83.44
N LYS A 191 -58.63 -0.26 82.91
CA LYS A 191 -59.49 -1.23 83.56
C LYS A 191 -58.93 -1.60 84.94
N ALA A 192 -57.63 -1.87 85.04
CA ALA A 192 -56.97 -2.14 86.31
C ALA A 192 -57.06 -0.96 87.28
N LYS A 193 -56.86 0.29 86.83
CA LYS A 193 -57.04 1.50 87.67
C LYS A 193 -58.47 1.64 88.20
N LYS A 194 -59.49 1.34 87.39
CA LYS A 194 -60.90 1.35 87.82
C LYS A 194 -61.18 0.26 88.86
N ILE A 195 -60.62 -0.95 88.68
CA ILE A 195 -60.74 -2.04 89.65
C ILE A 195 -59.99 -1.68 90.95
N TYR A 196 -58.79 -1.11 90.87
CA TYR A 196 -58.01 -0.64 92.03
C TYR A 196 -58.75 0.46 92.81
N GLY A 197 -59.43 1.39 92.11
CA GLY A 197 -60.29 2.38 92.73
C GLY A 197 -61.44 1.76 93.53
N ARG A 198 -62.14 0.77 92.96
CA ARG A 198 -63.22 0.02 93.65
C ARG A 198 -62.71 -0.79 94.84
N PHE A 199 -61.53 -1.39 94.70
CA PHE A 199 -60.85 -2.10 95.78
C PHE A 199 -60.50 -1.16 96.95
N LYS A 200 -59.93 0.02 96.65
CA LYS A 200 -59.58 1.03 97.66
C LYS A 200 -60.81 1.63 98.37
N SER A 201 -61.96 1.67 97.71
CA SER A 201 -63.24 2.08 98.32
C SER A 201 -63.94 0.97 99.12
N GLY A 202 -63.34 -0.22 99.24
CA GLY A 202 -63.84 -1.31 100.10
C GLY A 202 -64.91 -2.19 99.46
N GLU A 203 -65.07 -2.16 98.14
CA GLU A 203 -66.03 -2.99 97.40
C GLU A 203 -65.45 -4.40 97.15
N LYS A 204 -66.28 -5.45 97.22
CA LYS A 204 -65.84 -6.84 97.00
C LYS A 204 -65.47 -7.06 95.54
N ILE A 205 -64.20 -7.35 95.27
CA ILE A 205 -63.67 -7.71 93.93
C ILE A 205 -63.64 -9.22 93.73
N SER A 206 -63.85 -9.66 92.49
CA SER A 206 -63.80 -11.08 92.08
C SER A 206 -62.36 -11.59 91.87
N THR A 207 -62.14 -12.91 91.93
CA THR A 207 -60.82 -13.54 91.72
C THR A 207 -60.21 -13.19 90.35
N ASP A 208 -61.04 -13.11 89.31
CA ASP A 208 -60.61 -12.72 87.96
C ASP A 208 -60.16 -11.25 87.89
N GLU A 209 -60.80 -10.37 88.66
CA GLU A 209 -60.45 -8.94 88.73
C GLU A 209 -59.15 -8.71 89.53
N LEU A 210 -58.85 -9.60 90.47
CA LEU A 210 -57.62 -9.61 91.27
C LEU A 210 -56.42 -10.05 90.42
N LEU A 211 -56.62 -11.02 89.53
CA LEU A 211 -55.59 -11.49 88.57
C LEU A 211 -55.18 -10.36 87.60
N VAL A 212 -56.16 -9.64 87.05
CA VAL A 212 -55.94 -8.48 86.17
C VAL A 212 -55.14 -7.38 86.88
N LEU A 213 -55.36 -7.18 88.18
CA LEU A 213 -54.62 -6.20 88.98
C LEU A 213 -53.15 -6.62 89.19
N SER A 214 -52.92 -7.90 89.49
CA SER A 214 -51.58 -8.48 89.67
C SER A 214 -50.75 -8.41 88.38
N GLU A 215 -51.35 -8.73 87.23
CA GLU A 215 -50.69 -8.66 85.92
C GLU A 215 -50.36 -7.23 85.49
N SER A 216 -51.13 -6.25 85.97
CA SER A 216 -50.91 -4.82 85.67
C SER A 216 -49.88 -4.12 86.58
N GLY A 217 -49.38 -4.79 87.62
CA GLY A 217 -48.36 -4.25 88.54
C GLY A 217 -48.85 -3.15 89.49
N LEU A 218 -50.16 -3.03 89.71
CA LEU A 218 -50.81 -2.05 90.60
C LEU A 218 -51.02 -2.56 92.05
N LEU A 219 -50.44 -3.72 92.38
CA LEU A 219 -50.45 -4.40 93.69
C LEU A 219 -49.04 -4.52 94.25
#